data_AF-A0A7W9DS16-F1
#
_entry.id   AF-A0A7W9DS16-F1
#
_cell.length_a   1.000
_cell.length_b   1.000
_cell.length_c   1.000
_cell.angle_alpha   90.00
_cell.angle_beta   90.00
_cell.angle_gamma   90.00
#
_symmetry.space_group_name_H-M   'P 1'
#
loop_
_entity.id
_entity.type
_entity.pdbx_description
1 polymer ?
#
loop_
_entity_poly.entity_id
_entity_poly.type
_entity_poly.pdbx_seq_one_letter_code
_entity_poly.pdbx_strand_id
1 'polypeptide(L)'
;MSDLPWPVRVLVLGVLVVLYYKYAKAALFAACRRAAHLLPFPRRWDAGERSGVLELAAAGASHVLVVALLAMVTGIDILALPTGIDRPELLALGAAIGVGEVALGSLLCRVLIEGAQAMGRRRAAAGRAAERASARTMPATAAATAEGAERMRQWLGLSRGGWIRHHLKTMEVVSLPLAVALTAVQVGSEEVVFRGLVLTWLRDAGPAVAIGVSCALFTVMQIFLMSSWRAAMFPVVGAVVMGLTHSLLFWHYPVLIPLMVAHVTFFLFAVA
;
A
#
# COMPACT_ATOMS: atom_id res chain seq x y z
N MET A 1 3.70 27.29 -9.37
CA MET A 1 4.66 26.29 -9.91
C MET A 1 4.12 25.56 -11.14
N SER A 2 2.95 25.93 -11.66
CA SER A 2 2.34 25.28 -12.82
C SER A 2 3.13 25.47 -14.11
N ASP A 3 3.99 26.49 -14.22
CA ASP A 3 4.78 26.73 -15.45
C ASP A 3 6.05 25.87 -15.56
N LEU A 4 6.36 25.05 -14.55
CA LEU A 4 7.53 24.17 -14.59
C LEU A 4 7.35 23.10 -15.68
N PRO A 5 8.41 22.75 -16.44
CA PRO A 5 8.37 21.61 -17.35
C PRO A 5 7.99 20.33 -16.62
N TRP A 6 7.17 19.47 -17.23
CA TRP A 6 6.69 18.25 -16.60
C TRP A 6 7.81 17.35 -16.03
N PRO A 7 9.02 17.22 -16.61
CA PRO A 7 10.07 16.40 -16.01
C PRO A 7 10.54 16.95 -14.65
N VAL A 8 10.57 18.27 -14.51
CA VAL A 8 10.92 18.94 -13.25
C VAL A 8 9.82 18.71 -12.21
N ARG A 9 8.53 18.77 -12.61
CA ARG A 9 7.41 18.42 -11.72
C ARG A 9 7.52 16.99 -11.21
N VAL A 10 7.80 16.02 -12.10
CA VAL A 10 8.02 14.60 -11.73
C VAL A 10 9.17 14.47 -10.72
N LEU A 11 10.29 15.15 -10.95
CA LEU A 11 11.42 15.13 -10.02
C LEU A 11 11.03 15.70 -8.65
N VAL A 12 10.33 16.84 -8.61
CA VAL A 12 9.83 17.45 -7.37
C VAL A 12 8.92 16.49 -6.61
N LEU A 13 7.96 15.86 -7.29
CA LEU A 13 7.07 14.86 -6.67
C LEU A 13 7.85 13.67 -6.13
N GLY A 14 8.78 13.13 -6.91
CA GLY A 14 9.61 12.00 -6.48
C GLY A 14 10.43 12.33 -5.24
N VAL A 15 11.07 13.50 -5.21
CA VAL A 15 11.82 13.97 -4.05
C VAL A 15 10.91 14.13 -2.83
N LEU A 16 9.74 14.77 -2.98
CA LEU A 16 8.78 14.95 -1.89
C LEU A 16 8.28 13.61 -1.33
N VAL A 17 7.92 12.66 -2.19
CA VAL A 17 7.48 11.32 -1.79
C VAL A 17 8.58 10.59 -1.04
N VAL A 18 9.82 10.60 -1.55
CA VAL A 18 10.95 9.96 -0.86
C VAL A 18 11.23 10.65 0.48
N LEU A 19 11.30 11.98 0.50
CA LEU A 19 11.57 12.74 1.73
C LEU A 19 10.52 12.45 2.81
N TYR A 20 9.25 12.51 2.44
CA TYR A 20 8.16 12.29 3.37
C TYR A 20 8.09 10.82 3.83
N TYR A 21 7.92 9.87 2.92
CA TYR A 21 7.63 8.48 3.30
C TYR A 21 8.85 7.73 3.84
N LYS A 22 10.06 8.03 3.36
CA LYS A 22 11.27 7.35 3.86
C LYS A 22 11.78 7.96 5.15
N TYR A 23 11.85 9.29 5.24
CA TYR A 23 12.52 9.96 6.37
C TYR A 23 11.53 10.56 7.35
N ALA A 24 10.61 11.43 6.91
CA ALA A 24 9.70 12.13 7.83
C ALA A 24 8.76 11.14 8.55
N LYS A 25 8.16 10.20 7.83
CA LYS A 25 7.26 9.19 8.40
C LYS A 25 7.99 8.23 9.34
N ALA A 26 9.23 7.83 9.00
CA ALA A 26 10.06 7.02 9.89
C ALA A 26 10.38 7.74 11.21
N ALA A 27 10.73 9.03 11.13
CA ALA A 27 10.97 9.87 12.30
C ALA A 27 9.70 10.06 13.14
N LEU A 28 8.55 10.28 12.49
CA LEU A 28 7.25 10.39 13.14
C LEU A 28 6.91 9.12 13.92
N PHE A 29 7.08 7.94 13.31
CA PHE A 29 6.82 6.67 13.98
C PHE A 29 7.78 6.41 15.15
N ALA A 30 9.05 6.80 15.01
CA ALA A 30 9.99 6.75 16.12
C ALA A 30 9.55 7.66 17.29
N ALA A 31 9.01 8.84 17.00
CA ALA A 31 8.46 9.74 18.01
C ALA A 31 7.19 9.15 18.67
N CYS A 32 6.27 8.58 17.90
CA CYS A 32 5.08 7.90 18.42
C CYS A 32 5.44 6.76 19.37
N ARG A 33 6.43 5.93 19.03
CA ARG A 33 6.94 4.86 19.90
C ARG A 33 7.46 5.40 21.23
N ARG A 34 8.24 6.48 21.20
CA ARG A 34 8.73 7.13 22.43
C ARG A 34 7.58 7.70 23.26
N ALA A 35 6.62 8.38 22.61
CA ALA A 35 5.46 8.96 23.27
C ALA A 35 4.55 7.90 23.91
N ALA A 36 4.42 6.71 23.30
CA ALA A 36 3.64 5.59 23.85
C ALA A 36 4.11 5.16 25.25
N HIS A 37 5.40 5.32 25.57
CA HIS A 37 5.95 5.03 26.90
C HIS A 37 5.71 6.14 27.92
N LEU A 38 5.49 7.39 27.47
CA LEU A 38 5.35 8.56 28.34
C LEU A 38 3.89 8.88 28.67
N LEU A 39 2.96 8.52 27.77
CA LEU A 39 1.55 8.85 27.94
C LEU A 39 0.86 7.96 28.99
N PRO A 40 0.05 8.54 29.90
CA PRO A 40 -0.61 7.82 30.98
C PRO A 40 -1.87 7.10 30.48
N PHE A 41 -1.68 6.11 29.61
CA PHE A 41 -2.77 5.25 29.17
C PHE A 41 -3.18 4.27 30.28
N PRO A 42 -4.46 3.82 30.29
CA PRO A 42 -4.90 2.77 31.20
C PRO A 42 -4.02 1.52 31.08
N ARG A 43 -3.67 0.90 32.22
CA ARG A 43 -2.78 -0.28 32.32
C ARG A 43 -3.23 -1.51 31.51
N ARG A 44 -4.44 -1.50 30.95
CA ARG A 44 -4.98 -2.59 30.14
C ARG A 44 -4.32 -2.73 28.76
N TRP A 45 -3.62 -1.70 28.27
CA TRP A 45 -2.98 -1.73 26.95
C TRP A 45 -1.46 -1.87 27.06
N ASP A 46 -0.90 -2.79 26.29
CA ASP A 46 0.55 -2.96 26.22
C ASP A 46 1.22 -1.78 25.47
N ALA A 47 2.55 -1.70 25.50
CA ALA A 47 3.26 -0.61 24.81
C ALA A 47 3.15 -0.69 23.28
N GLY A 48 3.02 -1.89 22.71
CA GLY A 48 2.90 -2.12 21.28
C GLY A 48 1.54 -1.70 20.72
N GLU A 49 0.47 -2.00 21.45
CA GLU A 49 -0.91 -1.56 21.19
C GLU A 49 -1.00 -0.03 21.17
N ARG A 50 -0.48 0.62 22.21
CA ARG A 50 -0.43 2.09 22.31
C ARG A 50 0.35 2.70 21.16
N SER A 51 1.50 2.14 20.83
CA SER A 51 2.30 2.57 19.69
C SER A 51 1.54 2.43 18.37
N GLY A 52 0.87 1.28 18.14
CA GLY A 52 0.15 1.03 16.89
C GLY A 52 -0.96 2.05 16.64
N VAL A 53 -1.75 2.38 17.66
CA VAL A 53 -2.81 3.40 17.56
C VAL A 53 -2.22 4.79 17.30
N LEU A 54 -1.14 5.17 18.02
CA LEU A 54 -0.48 6.46 17.82
C LEU A 54 0.16 6.58 16.44
N GLU A 55 0.81 5.52 15.95
CA GLU A 55 1.43 5.48 14.62
C GLU A 55 0.36 5.58 13.52
N LEU A 56 -0.78 4.90 13.64
CA LEU A 56 -1.88 5.00 12.67
C LEU A 56 -2.50 6.40 12.66
N ALA A 57 -2.82 6.95 13.83
CA ALA A 57 -3.37 8.31 13.93
C ALA A 57 -2.39 9.35 13.38
N ALA A 58 -1.10 9.22 13.69
CA ALA A 58 -0.05 10.11 13.17
C ALA A 58 0.14 9.94 11.65
N ALA A 59 0.02 8.73 11.10
CA ALA A 59 0.06 8.49 9.66
C ALA A 59 -1.11 9.22 8.95
N GLY A 60 -2.34 9.04 9.43
CA GLY A 60 -3.51 9.73 8.89
C GLY A 60 -3.37 11.26 8.96
N ALA A 61 -3.03 11.80 10.13
CA ALA A 61 -2.87 13.24 10.33
C ALA A 61 -1.75 13.83 9.45
N SER A 62 -0.60 13.15 9.36
CA SER A 62 0.50 13.64 8.53
C SER A 62 0.22 13.53 7.02
N HIS A 63 -0.60 12.57 6.56
CA HIS A 63 -1.06 12.56 5.17
C HIS A 63 -1.95 13.77 4.86
N VAL A 64 -2.84 14.17 5.76
CA VAL A 64 -3.64 15.40 5.58
C VAL A 64 -2.74 16.63 5.44
N LEU A 65 -1.66 16.71 6.23
CA LEU A 65 -0.67 17.78 6.09
C LEU A 65 0.08 17.72 4.74
N VAL A 66 0.40 16.53 4.25
CA VAL A 66 1.02 16.34 2.92
C VAL A 66 0.07 16.74 1.80
N VAL A 67 -1.23 16.42 1.91
CA VAL A 67 -2.26 16.86 0.97
C VAL A 67 -2.31 18.39 0.92
N ALA A 68 -2.35 19.05 2.09
CA ALA A 68 -2.34 20.52 2.17
C ALA A 68 -1.05 21.11 1.56
N LEU A 69 0.12 20.55 1.88
CA LEU A 69 1.39 20.98 1.31
C LEU A 69 1.41 20.83 -0.22
N LEU A 70 0.99 19.68 -0.73
CA LEU A 70 0.98 19.42 -2.17
C LEU A 70 -0.01 20.32 -2.89
N ALA A 71 -1.20 20.59 -2.33
CA ALA A 71 -2.14 21.54 -2.91
C ALA A 71 -1.56 22.95 -2.99
N MET A 72 -0.83 23.40 -1.96
CA MET A 72 -0.11 24.69 -2.01
C MET A 72 0.98 24.70 -3.10
N VAL A 73 1.73 23.60 -3.23
CA VAL A 73 2.82 23.46 -4.22
C VAL A 73 2.28 23.41 -5.64
N THR A 74 1.23 22.61 -5.89
CA THR A 74 0.64 22.44 -7.22
C THR A 74 -0.29 23.58 -7.62
N GLY A 75 -0.86 24.29 -6.65
CA GLY A 75 -1.89 25.30 -6.86
C GLY A 75 -3.26 24.72 -7.23
N ILE A 76 -3.47 23.41 -7.04
CA ILE A 76 -4.76 22.76 -7.31
C ILE A 76 -5.70 23.00 -6.13
N ASP A 77 -6.89 23.54 -6.43
CA ASP A 77 -7.97 23.67 -5.44
C ASP A 77 -8.60 22.30 -5.18
N ILE A 78 -8.35 21.74 -3.99
CA ILE A 78 -8.90 20.44 -3.57
C ILE A 78 -10.43 20.50 -3.48
N LEU A 79 -11.01 21.64 -3.10
CA LEU A 79 -12.45 21.78 -2.93
C LEU A 79 -13.18 21.78 -4.27
N ALA A 80 -12.48 22.12 -5.35
CA ALA A 80 -13.00 22.04 -6.72
C ALA A 80 -12.92 20.64 -7.34
N LEU A 81 -12.26 19.67 -6.68
CA LEU A 81 -12.17 18.31 -7.20
C LEU A 81 -13.55 17.62 -7.12
N PRO A 82 -14.05 17.05 -8.24
CA PRO A 82 -15.33 16.35 -8.20
C PRO A 82 -15.26 15.16 -7.24
N THR A 83 -16.22 15.11 -6.33
CA THR A 83 -16.22 14.09 -5.27
C THR A 83 -17.00 12.86 -5.69
N GLY A 84 -18.15 13.03 -6.34
CA GLY A 84 -19.06 11.95 -6.73
C GLY A 84 -19.85 11.36 -5.56
N ILE A 85 -19.98 12.08 -4.45
CA ILE A 85 -20.73 11.62 -3.26
C ILE A 85 -22.22 11.41 -3.51
N ASP A 86 -22.77 12.17 -4.47
CA ASP A 86 -24.16 12.20 -4.87
C ASP A 86 -24.57 11.03 -5.78
N ARG A 87 -23.63 10.14 -6.11
CA ARG A 87 -23.80 9.02 -7.04
C ARG A 87 -23.64 7.66 -6.34
N PRO A 88 -24.66 7.17 -5.62
CA PRO A 88 -24.57 5.94 -4.83
C PRO A 88 -24.20 4.71 -5.67
N GLU A 89 -24.58 4.68 -6.95
CA GLU A 89 -24.20 3.62 -7.90
C GLU A 89 -22.68 3.55 -8.11
N LEU A 90 -21.98 4.69 -8.11
CA LEU A 90 -20.52 4.73 -8.22
C LEU A 90 -19.86 4.31 -6.91
N LEU A 91 -20.47 4.59 -5.76
CA LEU A 91 -19.97 4.13 -4.46
C LEU A 91 -20.05 2.59 -4.36
N ALA A 92 -21.18 2.01 -4.78
CA ALA A 92 -21.36 0.56 -4.84
C ALA A 92 -20.36 -0.09 -5.82
N LEU A 93 -20.17 0.52 -7.00
CA LEU A 93 -19.15 0.09 -7.95
C LEU A 93 -17.74 0.19 -7.37
N GLY A 94 -17.41 1.27 -6.65
CA GLY A 94 -16.15 1.44 -5.94
C GLY A 94 -15.88 0.29 -4.96
N ALA A 95 -16.87 -0.08 -4.15
CA ALA A 95 -16.75 -1.23 -3.25
C ALA A 95 -16.49 -2.54 -4.02
N ALA A 96 -17.22 -2.79 -5.11
CA ALA A 96 -17.01 -3.97 -5.95
C ALA A 96 -15.61 -3.99 -6.58
N ILE A 97 -15.11 -2.85 -7.04
CA ILE A 97 -13.74 -2.69 -7.56
C ILE A 97 -12.72 -3.06 -6.47
N GLY A 98 -12.86 -2.53 -5.25
CA GLY A 98 -11.95 -2.83 -4.15
C GLY A 98 -11.86 -4.33 -3.83
N VAL A 99 -12.99 -5.06 -3.89
CA VAL A 99 -13.02 -6.53 -3.76
C VAL A 99 -12.30 -7.20 -4.94
N GLY A 100 -12.52 -6.73 -6.16
CA GLY A 100 -11.82 -7.24 -7.35
C GLY A 100 -10.31 -7.02 -7.29
N GLU A 101 -9.87 -5.86 -6.81
CA GLU A 101 -8.47 -5.49 -6.68
C GLU A 101 -7.74 -6.34 -5.64
N VAL A 102 -8.35 -6.60 -4.48
CA VAL A 102 -7.73 -7.46 -3.46
C VAL A 102 -7.63 -8.91 -3.95
N ALA A 103 -8.65 -9.41 -4.65
CA ALA A 103 -8.64 -10.74 -5.25
C ALA A 103 -7.55 -10.87 -6.33
N LEU A 104 -7.48 -9.91 -7.25
CA LEU A 104 -6.47 -9.88 -8.31
C LEU A 104 -5.06 -9.69 -7.75
N GLY A 105 -4.87 -8.77 -6.82
CA GLY A 105 -3.59 -8.53 -6.15
C GLY A 105 -3.08 -9.78 -5.42
N SER A 106 -3.98 -10.48 -4.72
CA SER A 106 -3.67 -11.76 -4.06
C SER A 106 -3.28 -12.84 -5.06
N LEU A 107 -4.03 -12.98 -6.16
CA LEU A 107 -3.73 -13.96 -7.22
C LEU A 107 -2.38 -13.68 -7.87
N LEU A 108 -2.10 -12.44 -8.27
CA LEU A 108 -0.84 -12.05 -8.88
C LEU A 108 0.34 -12.26 -7.92
N CYS A 109 0.17 -11.88 -6.65
CA CYS A 109 1.18 -12.10 -5.63
C CYS A 109 1.52 -13.59 -5.51
N ARG A 110 0.50 -14.45 -5.47
CA ARG A 110 0.66 -15.91 -5.45
C ARG A 110 1.42 -16.43 -6.66
N VAL A 111 1.03 -16.02 -7.88
CA VAL A 111 1.72 -16.43 -9.12
C VAL A 111 3.19 -16.04 -9.09
N LEU A 112 3.51 -14.82 -8.62
CA LEU A 112 4.90 -14.35 -8.50
C LEU A 112 5.70 -15.17 -7.48
N ILE A 113 5.11 -15.50 -6.32
CA ILE A 113 5.76 -16.33 -5.30
C ILE A 113 6.05 -17.74 -5.84
N GLU A 114 5.02 -18.40 -6.38
CA GLU A 114 5.14 -19.78 -6.88
C GLU A 114 6.12 -19.84 -8.05
N GLY A 115 6.09 -18.85 -8.94
CA GLY A 115 7.06 -18.69 -10.02
C GLY A 115 8.50 -18.52 -9.51
N ALA A 116 8.72 -17.61 -8.56
CA ALA A 116 10.05 -17.38 -7.96
C ALA A 116 10.58 -18.64 -7.26
N GLN A 117 9.73 -19.35 -6.52
CA GLN A 117 10.11 -20.60 -5.86
C GLN A 117 10.40 -21.73 -6.84
N ALA A 118 9.59 -21.86 -7.90
CA ALA A 118 9.82 -22.86 -8.95
C ALA A 118 11.15 -22.61 -9.67
N MET A 119 11.49 -21.36 -9.98
CA MET A 119 12.79 -20.98 -10.54
C MET A 119 13.94 -21.30 -9.57
N GLY A 120 13.78 -21.00 -8.29
CA GLY A 120 14.75 -21.35 -7.26
C GLY A 120 14.99 -22.86 -7.14
N ARG A 121 13.91 -23.67 -7.16
CA ARG A 121 14.00 -25.14 -7.15
C ARG A 121 14.71 -25.68 -8.39
N ARG A 122 14.44 -25.12 -9.58
CA ARG A 122 15.12 -25.50 -10.83
C ARG A 122 16.62 -25.19 -10.78
N ARG A 123 17.00 -24.00 -10.28
CA ARG A 123 18.41 -23.62 -10.09
C ARG A 123 19.13 -24.53 -9.08
N ALA A 124 18.49 -24.81 -7.95
CA ALA A 124 19.04 -25.72 -6.94
C ALA A 124 19.14 -27.17 -7.45
N ALA A 125 18.16 -27.64 -8.23
CA ALA A 125 18.21 -28.95 -8.86
C ALA A 125 19.33 -29.05 -9.91
N ALA A 126 19.53 -28.01 -10.73
CA ALA A 126 20.65 -27.94 -11.67
C ALA A 126 22.00 -27.96 -10.96
N GLY A 127 22.15 -27.19 -9.86
CA GLY A 127 23.37 -27.22 -9.03
C GLY A 127 23.63 -28.60 -8.40
N ARG A 128 22.59 -29.24 -7.83
CA ARG A 128 22.69 -30.59 -7.29
C ARG A 128 22.90 -31.66 -8.35
N ALA A 129 22.40 -31.49 -9.57
CA ALA A 129 22.66 -32.41 -10.66
C ALA A 129 24.13 -32.36 -11.07
N ALA A 130 24.72 -31.16 -11.12
CA ALA A 130 26.16 -31.00 -11.31
C ALA A 130 26.98 -31.64 -10.17
N GLU A 131 26.53 -31.51 -8.92
CA GLU A 131 27.18 -32.11 -7.75
C GLU A 131 26.98 -33.63 -7.64
N ARG A 132 25.79 -34.16 -7.98
CA ARG A 132 25.49 -35.61 -8.01
C ARG A 132 26.10 -36.33 -9.20
N ALA A 133 26.34 -35.63 -10.31
CA ALA A 133 27.25 -36.15 -11.34
C ALA A 133 28.63 -36.47 -10.75
N SER A 134 29.00 -35.85 -9.62
CA SER A 134 30.19 -36.17 -8.82
C SER A 134 29.94 -37.15 -7.66
N ALA A 135 28.68 -37.46 -7.27
CA ALA A 135 28.37 -38.33 -6.13
C ALA A 135 27.00 -39.06 -6.27
N ARG A 136 27.06 -40.39 -6.50
CA ARG A 136 25.96 -41.40 -6.38
C ARG A 136 25.50 -41.53 -4.92
N THR A 137 24.28 -41.82 -4.49
CA THR A 137 22.89 -41.88 -5.02
C THR A 137 21.99 -41.90 -3.77
N MET A 138 20.88 -41.16 -3.69
CA MET A 138 19.78 -41.48 -2.76
C MET A 138 18.42 -40.99 -3.29
N PRO A 139 17.31 -41.71 -3.02
CA PRO A 139 15.98 -41.42 -3.55
C PRO A 139 15.20 -40.44 -2.66
N ALA A 140 14.26 -39.71 -3.25
CA ALA A 140 13.38 -38.76 -2.56
C ALA A 140 11.89 -39.04 -2.86
N THR A 141 11.05 -38.98 -1.83
CA THR A 141 9.65 -39.41 -1.82
C THR A 141 8.63 -38.26 -1.60
N ALA A 142 7.54 -38.35 -2.37
CA ALA A 142 6.13 -37.96 -2.23
C ALA A 142 5.53 -36.96 -1.19
N ALA A 143 6.29 -36.22 -0.38
CA ALA A 143 5.72 -35.33 0.66
C ALA A 143 5.21 -33.94 0.18
N ALA A 144 5.10 -33.69 -1.13
CA ALA A 144 5.11 -32.33 -1.69
C ALA A 144 3.80 -31.52 -1.65
N THR A 145 2.63 -32.15 -1.42
CA THR A 145 1.33 -31.47 -1.57
C THR A 145 0.80 -30.83 -0.30
N ALA A 146 0.91 -31.48 0.86
CA ALA A 146 0.50 -30.91 2.15
C ALA A 146 1.35 -29.69 2.56
N GLU A 147 2.65 -29.71 2.22
CA GLU A 147 3.58 -28.59 2.44
C GLU A 147 3.14 -27.29 1.74
N GLY A 148 2.42 -27.39 0.61
CA GLY A 148 2.01 -26.22 -0.17
C GLY A 148 1.02 -25.31 0.57
N ALA A 149 0.00 -25.90 1.18
CA ALA A 149 -1.06 -25.15 1.88
C ALA A 149 -0.57 -24.53 3.20
N GLU A 150 0.29 -25.23 3.93
CA GLU A 150 0.88 -24.73 5.17
C GLU A 150 1.88 -23.59 4.90
N ARG A 151 2.70 -23.75 3.85
CA ARG A 151 3.63 -22.69 3.39
C ARG A 151 2.88 -21.43 2.94
N MET A 152 1.69 -21.57 2.37
CA MET A 152 0.85 -20.43 2.01
C MET A 152 0.35 -19.67 3.25
N ARG A 153 -0.15 -20.37 4.27
CA ARG A 153 -0.57 -19.74 5.54
C ARG A 153 0.60 -19.06 6.24
N GLN A 154 1.76 -19.70 6.25
CA GLN A 154 2.99 -19.11 6.78
C GLN A 154 3.35 -17.84 6.01
N TRP A 155 3.22 -17.84 4.69
CA TRP A 155 3.54 -16.68 3.86
C TRP A 155 2.55 -15.53 4.08
N LEU A 156 1.25 -15.81 4.16
CA LEU A 156 0.24 -14.81 4.50
C LEU A 156 0.46 -14.22 5.91
N GLY A 157 0.93 -15.05 6.85
CA GLY A 157 1.38 -14.56 8.16
C GLY A 157 2.58 -13.61 8.07
N LEU A 158 3.53 -13.88 7.17
CA LEU A 158 4.70 -13.03 6.92
C LEU A 158 4.36 -11.74 6.17
N SER A 159 3.31 -11.74 5.34
CA SER A 159 2.83 -10.53 4.64
C SER A 159 2.09 -9.57 5.57
N ARG A 160 1.66 -10.00 6.76
CA ARG A 160 1.06 -9.12 7.81
C ARG A 160 2.07 -8.21 8.52
N GLY A 161 3.29 -8.07 8.00
CA GLY A 161 4.29 -7.12 8.48
C GLY A 161 4.00 -5.65 8.11
N GLY A 162 4.82 -4.73 8.59
CA GLY A 162 4.73 -3.31 8.23
C GLY A 162 3.40 -2.66 8.63
N TRP A 163 2.77 -1.93 7.71
CA TRP A 163 1.54 -1.17 7.99
C TRP A 163 0.35 -2.04 8.37
N ILE A 164 0.27 -3.29 7.87
CA ILE A 164 -0.85 -4.20 8.18
C ILE A 164 -0.91 -4.47 9.68
N ARG A 165 0.25 -4.69 10.30
CA ARG A 165 0.37 -4.88 11.75
C ARG A 165 -0.19 -3.70 12.54
N HIS A 166 0.10 -2.46 12.13
CA HIS A 166 -0.37 -1.26 12.83
C HIS A 166 -1.90 -1.14 12.77
N HIS A 167 -2.51 -1.52 11.65
CA HIS A 167 -3.97 -1.48 11.49
C HIS A 167 -4.66 -2.59 12.28
N LEU A 168 -4.17 -3.83 12.21
CA LEU A 168 -4.68 -4.95 13.01
C LEU A 168 -4.62 -4.63 14.51
N LYS A 169 -3.48 -4.12 14.98
CA LYS A 169 -3.33 -3.69 16.38
C LYS A 169 -4.25 -2.53 16.75
N THR A 170 -4.51 -1.60 15.83
CA THR A 170 -5.47 -0.53 16.10
C THR A 170 -6.88 -1.08 16.22
N MET A 171 -7.31 -1.99 15.33
CA MET A 171 -8.62 -2.63 15.38
C MET A 171 -8.87 -3.46 16.64
N GLU A 172 -7.80 -4.02 17.24
CA GLU A 172 -7.87 -4.71 18.54
C GLU A 172 -8.13 -3.75 19.72
N VAL A 173 -7.73 -2.48 19.59
CA VAL A 173 -7.67 -1.53 20.71
C VAL A 173 -8.80 -0.49 20.67
N VAL A 174 -9.12 0.01 19.48
CA VAL A 174 -10.14 1.04 19.28
C VAL A 174 -11.44 0.46 18.75
N SER A 175 -12.54 1.19 18.88
CA SER A 175 -13.82 0.75 18.31
C SER A 175 -13.72 0.66 16.78
N LEU A 176 -14.42 -0.32 16.20
CA LEU A 176 -14.43 -0.53 14.75
C LEU A 176 -14.74 0.76 13.96
N PRO A 177 -15.72 1.61 14.33
CA PRO A 177 -15.96 2.87 13.62
C PRO A 177 -14.76 3.80 13.62
N LEU A 178 -14.01 3.89 14.74
CA LEU A 178 -12.82 4.73 14.81
C LEU A 178 -11.68 4.16 13.97
N ALA A 179 -11.47 2.83 13.99
CA ALA A 179 -10.47 2.19 13.14
C ALA A 179 -10.76 2.41 11.65
N VAL A 180 -12.03 2.26 11.23
CA VAL A 180 -12.47 2.54 9.86
C VAL A 180 -12.27 4.00 9.50
N ALA A 181 -12.62 4.94 10.39
CA ALA A 181 -12.43 6.37 10.15
C ALA A 181 -10.95 6.74 9.99
N LEU A 182 -10.06 6.24 10.86
CA LEU A 182 -8.62 6.46 10.74
C LEU A 182 -8.06 5.90 9.43
N THR A 183 -8.48 4.68 9.07
CA THR A 183 -8.12 4.05 7.79
C THR A 183 -8.60 4.90 6.62
N ALA A 184 -9.87 5.32 6.62
CA ALA A 184 -10.46 6.14 5.56
C ALA A 184 -9.75 7.49 5.40
N VAL A 185 -9.37 8.16 6.50
CA VAL A 185 -8.58 9.39 6.44
C VAL A 185 -7.21 9.13 5.82
N GLN A 186 -6.53 8.05 6.22
CA GLN A 186 -5.21 7.73 5.69
C GLN A 186 -5.26 7.41 4.20
N VAL A 187 -6.07 6.43 3.79
CA VAL A 187 -6.13 5.97 2.39
C VAL A 187 -6.84 6.98 1.49
N GLY A 188 -7.83 7.71 2.02
CA GLY A 188 -8.47 8.81 1.30
C GLY A 188 -7.47 9.91 0.97
N SER A 189 -6.59 10.26 1.92
CA SER A 189 -5.51 11.21 1.65
C SER A 189 -4.54 10.69 0.57
N GLU A 190 -4.25 9.38 0.51
CA GLU A 190 -3.46 8.80 -0.57
C GLU A 190 -4.16 8.98 -1.93
N GLU A 191 -5.46 8.73 -2.03
CA GLU A 191 -6.22 8.97 -3.27
C GLU A 191 -6.20 10.45 -3.69
N VAL A 192 -6.36 11.39 -2.75
CA VAL A 192 -6.21 12.83 -3.04
C VAL A 192 -4.82 13.14 -3.56
N VAL A 193 -3.75 12.63 -2.92
CA VAL A 193 -2.37 12.87 -3.36
C VAL A 193 -2.13 12.34 -4.76
N PHE A 194 -2.40 11.06 -5.02
CA PHE A 194 -1.96 10.43 -6.26
C PHE A 194 -2.92 10.69 -7.43
N ARG A 195 -4.23 10.66 -7.19
CA ARG A 195 -5.24 10.83 -8.25
C ARG A 195 -5.67 12.30 -8.33
N GLY A 196 -6.02 12.90 -7.19
CA GLY A 196 -6.46 14.29 -7.14
C GLY A 196 -5.37 15.29 -7.53
N LEU A 197 -4.16 15.16 -7.00
CA LEU A 197 -3.09 16.15 -7.14
C LEU A 197 -2.04 15.74 -8.19
N VAL A 198 -1.35 14.60 -8.01
CA VAL A 198 -0.24 14.19 -8.91
C VAL A 198 -0.72 14.00 -10.34
N LEU A 199 -1.77 13.21 -10.55
CA LEU A 199 -2.28 12.92 -11.88
C LEU A 199 -2.87 14.16 -12.56
N THR A 200 -3.58 15.02 -11.82
CA THR A 200 -4.07 16.31 -12.32
C THR A 200 -2.94 17.27 -12.67
N TRP A 201 -1.90 17.37 -11.83
CA TRP A 201 -0.77 18.27 -12.05
C TRP A 201 0.13 17.88 -13.22
N LEU A 202 0.11 16.60 -13.62
CA LEU A 202 0.84 16.06 -14.77
C LEU A 202 -0.05 15.85 -16.00
N ARG A 203 -1.30 16.32 -16.00
CA ARG A 203 -2.27 16.05 -17.07
C ARG A 203 -1.80 16.57 -18.45
N ASP A 204 -1.08 17.69 -18.47
CA ASP A 204 -0.46 18.29 -19.65
C ASP A 204 0.69 17.46 -20.24
N ALA A 205 1.33 16.58 -19.46
CA ALA A 205 2.34 15.64 -19.94
C ALA A 205 1.75 14.44 -20.71
N GLY A 206 0.42 14.31 -20.71
CA GLY A 206 -0.31 13.23 -21.36
C GLY A 206 -0.59 12.02 -20.46
N PRO A 207 -1.52 11.14 -20.88
CA PRO A 207 -2.05 10.06 -20.05
C PRO A 207 -0.98 9.07 -19.58
N ALA A 208 -0.09 8.66 -20.48
CA ALA A 208 0.93 7.67 -20.17
C ALA A 208 1.89 8.13 -19.06
N VAL A 209 2.32 9.40 -19.12
CA VAL A 209 3.22 9.97 -18.10
C VAL A 209 2.48 10.18 -16.78
N ALA A 210 1.30 10.82 -16.81
CA ALA A 210 0.54 11.11 -15.60
C ALA A 210 0.15 9.84 -14.83
N ILE A 211 -0.42 8.85 -15.53
CA ILE A 211 -0.81 7.55 -14.95
C ILE A 211 0.43 6.77 -14.49
N GLY A 212 1.47 6.72 -15.33
CA GLY A 212 2.70 5.98 -15.03
C GLY A 212 3.40 6.52 -13.78
N VAL A 213 3.55 7.85 -13.68
CA VAL A 213 4.19 8.49 -12.52
C VAL A 213 3.33 8.36 -11.27
N SER A 214 2.02 8.59 -11.36
CA SER A 214 1.09 8.41 -10.23
C SER A 214 1.19 6.99 -9.66
N CYS A 215 1.09 5.97 -10.53
CA CYS A 215 1.21 4.57 -10.15
C CYS A 215 2.59 4.25 -9.57
N ALA A 216 3.68 4.68 -10.22
CA ALA A 216 5.03 4.41 -9.73
C ALA A 216 5.29 5.01 -8.35
N LEU A 217 4.88 6.26 -8.10
CA LEU A 217 5.04 6.90 -6.79
C LEU A 217 4.19 6.21 -5.72
N PHE A 218 2.95 5.82 -6.07
CA PHE A 218 2.07 5.07 -5.18
C PHE A 218 2.64 3.69 -4.84
N THR A 219 3.22 2.97 -5.80
CA THR A 219 3.90 1.69 -5.54
C THR A 219 5.15 1.87 -4.70
N VAL A 220 5.98 2.88 -4.99
CA VAL A 220 7.22 3.14 -4.25
C VAL A 220 6.95 3.44 -2.78
N MET A 221 5.90 4.19 -2.45
CA MET A 221 5.58 4.46 -1.04
C MET A 221 5.22 3.20 -0.25
N GLN A 222 4.67 2.15 -0.89
CA GLN A 222 4.36 0.88 -0.21
C GLN A 222 5.61 0.06 0.13
N ILE A 223 6.74 0.34 -0.53
CA ILE A 223 8.02 -0.32 -0.23
C ILE A 223 8.61 0.25 1.07
N PHE A 224 8.38 1.54 1.34
CA PHE A 224 8.92 2.19 2.52
C PHE A 224 8.28 1.63 3.80
N LEU A 225 9.09 1.58 4.87
CA LEU A 225 8.69 1.07 6.19
C LEU A 225 8.35 -0.43 6.24
N MET A 226 8.63 -1.19 5.17
CA MET A 226 8.53 -2.65 5.19
C MET A 226 9.79 -3.27 5.79
N SER A 227 9.62 -4.28 6.66
CA SER A 227 10.73 -4.96 7.32
C SER A 227 11.50 -5.90 6.38
N SER A 228 10.90 -6.31 5.27
CA SER A 228 11.52 -7.16 4.26
C SER A 228 10.80 -7.06 2.92
N TRP A 229 11.49 -7.44 1.84
CA TRP A 229 10.89 -7.59 0.51
C TRP A 229 9.75 -8.61 0.46
N ARG A 230 9.81 -9.64 1.31
CA ARG A 230 8.75 -10.64 1.41
C ARG A 230 7.46 -10.02 1.95
N ALA A 231 7.59 -9.21 3.01
CA ALA A 231 6.46 -8.48 3.59
C ALA A 231 5.93 -7.40 2.62
N ALA A 232 6.80 -6.77 1.84
CA ALA A 232 6.43 -5.74 0.87
C ALA A 232 5.69 -6.27 -0.37
N MET A 233 5.83 -7.55 -0.71
CA MET A 233 5.37 -8.05 -2.01
C MET A 233 3.86 -7.94 -2.23
N PHE A 234 3.05 -8.26 -1.23
CA PHE A 234 1.60 -8.09 -1.34
C PHE A 234 1.19 -6.61 -1.45
N PRO A 235 1.64 -5.69 -0.56
CA PRO A 235 1.40 -4.26 -0.71
C PRO A 235 1.85 -3.68 -2.05
N VAL A 236 3.03 -4.06 -2.55
CA VAL A 236 3.57 -3.57 -3.83
C VAL A 236 2.72 -4.04 -4.99
N VAL A 237 2.38 -5.34 -5.06
CA VAL A 237 1.55 -5.89 -6.15
C VAL A 237 0.14 -5.30 -6.10
N GLY A 238 -0.46 -5.23 -4.91
CA GLY A 238 -1.75 -4.59 -4.70
C GLY A 238 -1.75 -3.12 -5.14
N ALA A 239 -0.70 -2.37 -4.79
CA ALA A 239 -0.57 -0.97 -5.21
C ALA A 239 -0.31 -0.80 -6.70
N VAL A 240 0.33 -1.74 -7.39
CA VAL A 240 0.41 -1.70 -8.86
C VAL A 240 -0.99 -1.89 -9.47
N VAL A 241 -1.74 -2.88 -8.99
CA VAL A 241 -3.11 -3.14 -9.47
C VAL A 241 -4.01 -1.92 -9.24
N MET A 242 -4.11 -1.47 -7.99
CA MET A 242 -4.93 -0.33 -7.61
C MET A 242 -4.42 0.99 -8.19
N GLY A 243 -3.10 1.17 -8.24
CA GLY A 243 -2.44 2.34 -8.83
C GLY A 243 -2.83 2.53 -10.29
N LEU A 244 -2.78 1.46 -11.08
CA LEU A 244 -3.21 1.47 -12.48
C LEU A 244 -4.72 1.65 -12.62
N THR A 245 -5.53 0.82 -11.93
CA THR A 245 -6.99 0.85 -12.03
C THR A 245 -7.55 2.22 -11.66
N HIS A 246 -7.20 2.75 -10.49
CA HIS A 246 -7.69 4.04 -10.03
C HIS A 246 -7.21 5.19 -10.91
N SER A 247 -5.97 5.16 -11.38
CA SER A 247 -5.45 6.23 -12.25
C SER A 247 -6.16 6.24 -13.61
N LEU A 248 -6.45 5.07 -14.19
CA LEU A 248 -7.23 4.95 -15.42
C LEU A 248 -8.68 5.43 -15.21
N LEU A 249 -9.33 4.97 -14.14
CA LEU A 249 -10.70 5.38 -13.82
C LEU A 249 -10.78 6.88 -13.58
N PHE A 250 -9.86 7.46 -12.79
CA PHE A 250 -9.83 8.89 -12.53
C PHE A 250 -9.54 9.72 -13.78
N TRP A 251 -8.68 9.22 -14.68
CA TRP A 251 -8.39 9.89 -15.95
C TRP A 251 -9.65 10.10 -16.79
N HIS A 252 -10.52 9.08 -16.84
CA HIS A 252 -11.76 9.09 -17.62
C HIS A 252 -12.95 9.71 -16.86
N TYR A 253 -13.05 9.46 -15.56
CA TYR A 253 -14.13 9.89 -14.68
C TYR A 253 -13.51 10.48 -13.40
N PRO A 254 -13.23 11.79 -13.36
CA PRO A 254 -12.43 12.42 -12.30
C PRO A 254 -13.21 12.63 -11.00
N VAL A 255 -13.78 11.55 -10.45
CA VAL A 255 -14.52 11.53 -9.17
C VAL A 255 -13.72 10.76 -8.11
N LEU A 256 -13.42 11.39 -6.98
CA LEU A 256 -12.50 10.83 -5.99
C LEU A 256 -13.15 9.83 -5.03
N ILE A 257 -14.35 10.08 -4.53
CA ILE A 257 -14.94 9.28 -3.44
C ILE A 257 -15.16 7.81 -3.84
N PRO A 258 -15.64 7.47 -5.05
CA PRO A 258 -15.72 6.07 -5.47
C PRO A 258 -14.37 5.32 -5.37
N LEU A 259 -13.26 6.00 -5.70
CA LEU A 259 -11.92 5.43 -5.61
C LEU A 259 -11.45 5.31 -4.15
N MET A 260 -11.81 6.27 -3.29
CA MET A 260 -11.58 6.15 -1.85
C MET A 260 -12.34 4.96 -1.25
N VAL A 261 -13.59 4.75 -1.66
CA VAL A 261 -14.40 3.59 -1.24
C VAL A 261 -13.77 2.29 -1.72
N ALA A 262 -13.28 2.23 -2.97
CA ALA A 262 -12.53 1.09 -3.48
C ALA A 262 -11.28 0.81 -2.63
N HIS A 263 -10.48 1.84 -2.34
CA HIS A 263 -9.26 1.71 -1.54
C HIS A 263 -9.57 1.23 -0.11
N VAL A 264 -10.56 1.84 0.57
CA VAL A 264 -10.99 1.40 1.90
C VAL A 264 -11.47 -0.05 1.86
N THR A 265 -12.23 -0.43 0.84
CA THR A 265 -12.76 -1.80 0.71
C THR A 265 -11.64 -2.80 0.49
N PHE A 266 -10.72 -2.53 -0.43
CA PHE A 266 -9.48 -3.30 -0.61
C PHE A 266 -8.77 -3.50 0.72
N PHE A 267 -8.62 -2.42 1.49
CA PHE A 267 -7.93 -2.43 2.76
C PHE A 267 -8.61 -3.34 3.79
N LEU A 268 -9.93 -3.19 3.97
CA LEU A 268 -10.71 -3.98 4.92
C LEU A 268 -10.62 -5.48 4.61
N PHE A 269 -10.68 -5.87 3.34
CA PHE A 269 -10.52 -7.26 2.94
C PHE A 269 -9.07 -7.76 3.03
N ALA A 270 -8.09 -6.90 2.82
CA ALA A 270 -6.67 -7.25 2.95
C ALA A 270 -6.26 -7.51 4.41
N VAL A 271 -6.94 -6.87 5.37
CA VAL A 271 -6.64 -7.04 6.80
C VAL A 271 -7.49 -8.09 7.50
N ALA A 272 -8.70 -8.38 7.02
CA ALA A 272 -9.58 -9.44 7.53
C ALA A 272 -8.89 -10.83 7.49
#